data_AF-J9DVI2-F1
#
_entry.id   AF-J9DVI2-F1
#
_cell.length_a   1.000
_cell.length_b   1.000
_cell.length_c   1.000
_cell.angle_alpha   90.00
_cell.angle_beta   90.00
_cell.angle_gamma   90.00
#
_symmetry.space_group_name_H-M   'P 1'
#
loop_
_entity.id
_entity.type
_entity.pdbx_description
1 polymer ?
#
loop_
_entity_poly.entity_id
_entity_poly.type
_entity_poly.pdbx_seq_one_letter_code
_entity_poly.pdbx_strand_id
1 'polypeptide(L)' 'VAHRKAHGQPFIYECRVPGCGQTFDHKSLFYNHKKMHEPRPRCQYCGKSFSRVTTLKYHNKLCSRAPR' A
#
# COMPACT_ATOMS: atom_id res chain seq x y z
N VAL A 1 -30.44 10.54 -4.86
CA VAL A 1 -29.87 11.71 -5.54
C VAL A 1 -28.37 11.73 -5.31
N ALA A 2 -27.57 11.48 -6.34
CA ALA A 2 -26.14 11.75 -6.35
C ALA A 2 -25.88 12.58 -7.61
N HIS A 3 -26.23 13.86 -7.48
CA HIS A 3 -26.18 14.80 -8.59
C HIS A 3 -24.84 15.51 -8.58
N ARG A 4 -23.87 15.03 -9.35
CA ARG A 4 -22.81 15.86 -9.96
C ARG A 4 -22.36 15.24 -11.28
N LYS A 5 -22.97 15.72 -12.37
CA LYS A 5 -22.32 15.77 -13.69
C LYS A 5 -21.12 16.72 -13.60
N ALA A 6 -20.00 16.32 -14.18
CA ALA A 6 -19.01 17.24 -14.72
C ALA A 6 -18.38 16.58 -15.96
N HIS A 7 -18.83 17.01 -17.14
CA HIS A 7 -18.03 16.87 -18.36
C HIS A 7 -16.74 17.69 -18.18
N GLY A 8 -15.58 17.10 -18.45
CA GLY A 8 -14.31 17.84 -18.49
C GLY A 8 -13.07 16.96 -18.55
N GLN A 9 -12.93 16.00 -17.63
CA GLN A 9 -11.89 14.97 -17.61
C GLN A 9 -12.31 13.92 -16.57
N PRO A 10 -12.22 12.61 -16.83
CA PRO A 10 -12.36 11.64 -15.76
C PRO A 10 -11.24 11.94 -14.75
N PHE A 11 -11.58 12.15 -13.47
CA PHE A 11 -10.56 12.24 -12.44
C PHE A 11 -10.03 10.82 -12.20
N ILE A 12 -9.11 10.40 -13.05
CA ILE A 12 -8.43 9.12 -12.97
C ILE A 12 -7.29 9.20 -11.96
N TYR A 13 -7.27 8.26 -11.02
CA TYR A 13 -6.19 8.01 -10.11
C TYR A 13 -5.20 7.06 -10.78
N GLU A 14 -4.03 7.58 -11.16
CA GLU A 14 -2.97 6.80 -11.80
C GLU A 14 -1.99 6.21 -10.76
N CYS A 15 -1.71 4.92 -10.89
CA CYS A 15 -0.67 4.24 -10.14
C CYS A 15 0.71 4.51 -10.77
N ARG A 16 1.46 5.42 -10.13
CA ARG A 16 2.84 5.78 -10.52
C ARG A 16 3.90 4.76 -10.10
N VAL A 17 3.49 3.55 -9.71
CA VAL A 17 4.44 2.48 -9.41
C VAL A 17 5.11 2.04 -10.72
N PRO A 18 6.45 2.03 -10.78
CA PRO A 18 7.17 1.66 -12.00
C PRO A 18 6.76 0.24 -12.44
N GLY A 19 6.30 0.12 -13.68
CA GLY A 19 5.81 -1.14 -14.25
C GLY A 19 4.32 -1.44 -14.03
N CYS A 20 3.56 -0.57 -13.33
CA CYS A 20 2.11 -0.77 -13.14
C CYS A 20 1.24 0.08 -14.07
N GLY A 21 1.37 1.41 -14.02
CA GLY A 21 0.67 2.34 -14.92
C GLY A 21 -0.87 2.28 -14.91
N GLN A 22 -1.50 1.56 -13.97
CA GLN A 22 -2.95 1.40 -13.95
C GLN A 22 -3.68 2.69 -13.52
N THR A 23 -4.78 3.00 -14.18
CA THR A 23 -5.66 4.14 -13.89
C THR A 23 -7.01 3.67 -13.37
N PHE A 24 -7.53 4.35 -12.35
CA PHE A 24 -8.82 4.04 -11.72
C PHE A 24 -9.71 5.28 -11.70
N ASP A 25 -10.99 5.15 -11.99
CA ASP A 25 -11.95 6.26 -11.94
C ASP A 25 -12.48 6.53 -10.52
N HIS A 26 -12.32 5.56 -9.61
CA HIS A 26 -12.72 5.67 -8.22
C HIS A 26 -11.55 5.60 -7.24
N LYS A 27 -11.55 6.51 -6.26
CA LYS A 27 -10.56 6.56 -5.16
C LYS A 27 -10.45 5.25 -4.41
N SER A 28 -11.59 4.61 -4.10
CA SER A 28 -11.62 3.36 -3.34
C SER A 28 -10.89 2.22 -4.05
N LEU A 29 -11.05 2.12 -5.38
CA LEU A 29 -10.37 1.13 -6.22
C LEU A 29 -8.86 1.40 -6.26
N PHE A 30 -8.46 2.65 -6.48
CA PHE A 30 -7.06 3.06 -6.44
C PHE A 30 -6.38 2.75 -5.10
N TYR A 31 -7.03 3.05 -3.98
CA TYR A 31 -6.47 2.77 -2.65
C TYR A 31 -6.36 1.27 -2.38
N ASN A 32 -7.31 0.45 -2.83
CA ASN A 32 -7.22 -1.00 -2.69
C ASN A 32 -6.08 -1.56 -3.54
N HIS A 33 -5.98 -1.12 -4.79
CA HIS A 33 -4.89 -1.47 -5.69
C HIS A 33 -3.52 -1.07 -5.13
N LYS A 34 -3.37 0.15 -4.60
CA LYS A 34 -2.11 0.62 -4.03
C LYS A 34 -1.59 -0.26 -2.90
N LYS A 35 -2.47 -0.88 -2.11
CA LYS A 35 -2.08 -1.83 -1.05
C LYS A 35 -1.46 -3.12 -1.59
N MET A 36 -1.70 -3.47 -2.86
CA MET A 36 -1.04 -4.62 -3.49
C MET A 36 0.43 -4.32 -3.82
N HIS A 37 0.74 -3.05 -4.07
CA HIS A 37 2.12 -2.58 -4.27
C HIS A 37 2.87 -2.35 -2.97
N GLU A 38 2.16 -2.12 -1.86
CA GLU A 38 2.81 -2.06 -0.55
C GLU A 38 3.40 -3.44 -0.22
N PRO A 39 4.73 -3.58 -0.18
CA PRO A 39 5.34 -4.85 0.17
C PRO A 39 4.91 -5.24 1.57
N ARG A 40 4.75 -6.55 1.79
CA ARG A 40 4.50 -7.07 3.14
C ARG A 40 5.55 -6.50 4.10
N PRO A 41 5.13 -5.90 5.23
CA PRO A 41 6.06 -5.32 6.19
C PRO A 41 7.11 -6.35 6.60
N ARG A 42 8.38 -6.05 6.32
CA ARG A 42 9.51 -6.96 6.53
C ARG A 42 10.40 -6.44 7.66
N CYS A 43 10.90 -7.36 8.48
CA CYS A 43 11.88 -7.05 9.52
C CYS A 43 13.22 -6.70 8.89
N GLN A 44 13.79 -5.57 9.27
CA GLN A 44 15.11 -5.13 8.80
C GLN A 44 16.27 -5.94 9.38
N TYR A 45 16.06 -6.61 10.52
CA TYR A 45 17.10 -7.37 11.22
C TYR A 45 17.19 -8.83 10.76
N CYS A 46 16.05 -9.51 10.59
CA CYS A 46 16.01 -10.93 10.21
C CYS A 46 15.36 -11.20 8.85
N GLY A 47 14.80 -10.19 8.19
CA GLY A 47 14.15 -10.36 6.89
C GLY A 47 12.81 -11.11 6.92
N LYS A 48 12.20 -11.40 8.07
CA LYS A 48 10.86 -12.01 8.12
C LYS A 48 9.77 -11.04 7.62
N SER A 49 8.87 -11.53 6.78
CA SER A 49 7.70 -10.78 6.29
C SER A 49 6.47 -11.00 7.17
N PHE A 50 5.69 -9.95 7.41
CA PHE A 50 4.48 -9.97 8.22
C PHE A 50 3.28 -9.48 7.41
N SER A 51 2.08 -9.95 7.77
CA SER A 51 0.82 -9.48 7.14
C SER A 51 0.29 -8.18 7.74
N ARG A 52 0.82 -7.73 8.89
CA ARG A 52 0.37 -6.52 9.61
C ARG A 52 1.55 -5.74 10.14
N VAL A 53 1.48 -4.41 10.01
CA VAL A 53 2.51 -3.47 10.50
C VAL A 53 2.64 -3.52 12.03
N THR A 54 1.54 -3.71 12.75
CA THR A 54 1.53 -3.82 14.22
C THR A 54 2.33 -5.04 14.69
N THR A 55 2.16 -6.19 14.03
CA THR A 55 2.93 -7.40 14.31
C THR A 55 4.41 -7.21 13.99
N LEU A 56 4.75 -6.59 12.86
CA LEU A 56 6.13 -6.24 12.54
C LEU A 56 6.75 -5.34 13.63
N LYS A 57 6.03 -4.33 14.10
CA LYS A 57 6.53 -3.37 15.11
C LYS A 57 6.84 -4.05 16.44
N TYR A 58 5.98 -4.95 16.89
CA TYR A 58 6.25 -5.76 18.09
C TYR A 58 7.46 -6.68 17.88
N HIS A 59 7.49 -7.37 16.73
CA HIS A 59 8.62 -8.23 16.38
C HIS A 59 9.95 -7.47 16.31
N ASN A 60 9.99 -6.28 15.69
CA ASN A 60 11.20 -5.47 15.58
C ASN A 60 11.80 -5.12 16.96
N LYS A 61 10.98 -4.86 17.98
CA LYS A 61 11.46 -4.55 19.34
C LYS A 61 12.21 -5.73 20.00
N LEU A 62 11.77 -6.95 19.70
CA LEU A 62 12.39 -8.18 20.21
C LEU A 62 13.58 -8.58 19.33
N CYS A 63 13.41 -8.47 18.00
CA CYS A 63 14.39 -8.86 17.02
C CYS A 63 15.61 -7.92 16.96
N SER A 64 15.46 -6.65 17.34
CA SER A 64 16.58 -5.69 17.43
C SER A 64 17.57 -6.01 18.55
N ARG A 65 17.25 -6.96 19.44
CA ARG A 65 18.08 -7.34 20.59
C ARG A 65 18.80 -8.68 20.43
N ALA A 66 18.63 -9.36 19.31
CA ALA A 66 19.42 -10.55 19.01
C ALA A 66 20.76 -10.09 18.38
N PRO A 67 21.89 -10.15 19.10
CA PRO A 67 23.18 -10.01 18.44
C PRO A 67 23.31 -11.18 17.45
N ARG A 68 23.73 -10.89 16.23
CA ARG A 68 24.21 -11.90 15.29
C ARG A 68 25.47 -12.55 15.83
#